data_AF-A0A1B6BGJ1-F1
#
_entry.id   AF-A0A1B6BGJ1-F1
#
_cell.length_a   1.000
_cell.length_b   1.000
_cell.length_c   1.000
_cell.angle_alpha   90.00
_cell.angle_beta   90.00
_cell.angle_gamma   90.00
#
_symmetry.space_group_name_H-M   'P 1'
#
loop_
_entity.id
_entity.type
_entity.pdbx_description
1 polymer ?
#
loop_
_entity_poly.entity_id
_entity_poly.type
_entity_poly.pdbx_seq_one_letter_code
_entity_poly.pdbx_strand_id
1 'polypeptide(L)'
;MKRRMKVALVGGALLGFLCVVGAYIRSDFTASPTFVFSLWYNRVILGLVVGAPWVEKGRRKVLFRGALLGLLISFAFYSSTGFQDPISFVAGIVYGMILEGWLSRSEK
;
A
#
# COMPACT_ATOMS: atom_id res chain seq x y z
N MET A 1 -9.38 8.84 16.75
CA MET A 1 -9.20 8.40 15.34
C MET A 1 -10.47 7.73 14.84
N LYS A 2 -10.95 8.10 13.65
CA LYS A 2 -12.09 7.43 13.00
C LYS A 2 -11.76 5.94 12.79
N ARG A 3 -12.74 5.04 13.00
CA ARG A 3 -12.60 3.57 12.86
C ARG A 3 -11.93 3.18 11.55
N ARG A 4 -12.30 3.83 10.45
CA ARG A 4 -11.72 3.70 9.10
C ARG A 4 -10.19 3.80 9.09
N MET A 5 -9.64 4.84 9.72
CA MET A 5 -8.20 5.10 9.69
C MET A 5 -7.41 4.04 10.47
N LYS A 6 -7.94 3.56 11.60
CA LYS A 6 -7.33 2.45 12.35
C LYS A 6 -7.31 1.15 11.52
N VAL A 7 -8.42 0.81 10.89
CA VAL A 7 -8.52 -0.39 10.02
C VAL A 7 -7.58 -0.29 8.82
N ALA A 8 -7.52 0.88 8.18
CA ALA A 8 -6.66 1.11 7.02
C ALA A 8 -5.17 1.03 7.38
N LEU A 9 -4.77 1.58 8.53
CA LEU A 9 -3.37 1.57 8.98
C LEU A 9 -2.92 0.15 9.36
N VAL A 10 -3.76 -0.60 10.09
CA VAL A 10 -3.51 -2.02 10.38
C VAL A 10 -3.48 -2.84 9.08
N GLY A 11 -4.43 -2.61 8.17
CA GLY A 11 -4.47 -3.27 6.86
C GLY A 11 -3.21 -3.00 6.04
N GLY A 12 -2.74 -1.74 5.99
CA GLY A 12 -1.50 -1.36 5.33
C GLY A 12 -0.27 -2.03 5.95
N ALA A 13 -0.19 -2.11 7.28
CA ALA A 13 0.90 -2.79 7.97
C ALA A 13 0.94 -4.31 7.70
N LEU A 14 -0.23 -4.96 7.69
CA LEU A 14 -0.37 -6.40 7.39
C LEU A 14 -0.05 -6.71 5.92
N LEU A 15 -0.57 -5.92 4.98
CA LEU A 15 -0.21 -6.01 3.56
C LEU A 15 1.28 -5.73 3.35
N GLY A 16 1.86 -4.87 4.19
CA GLY A 16 3.29 -4.62 4.25
C GLY A 16 4.10 -5.87 4.54
N PHE A 17 3.67 -6.69 5.50
CA PHE A 17 4.35 -7.93 5.83
C PHE A 17 4.38 -8.90 4.63
N LEU A 18 3.28 -9.03 3.89
CA LEU A 18 3.23 -9.84 2.66
C LEU A 18 4.21 -9.33 1.60
N CYS A 19 4.33 -8.00 1.45
CA CYS A 19 5.29 -7.39 0.53
C CYS A 19 6.74 -7.65 0.92
N VAL A 20 7.05 -7.60 2.23
CA VAL A 20 8.37 -7.93 2.77
C VAL A 20 8.73 -9.38 2.47
N VAL A 21 7.84 -10.33 2.75
CA VAL A 21 8.07 -11.76 2.46
C VAL A 21 8.32 -11.96 0.96
N GLY A 22 7.50 -11.33 0.10
CA GLY A 22 7.69 -11.41 -1.35
C GLY A 22 9.00 -10.79 -1.86
N ALA A 23 9.52 -9.76 -1.17
CA ALA A 23 10.81 -9.16 -1.46
C ALA A 23 11.98 -10.05 -0.99
N TYR A 24 11.86 -10.72 0.16
CA TYR A 24 12.88 -11.66 0.61
C TYR A 24 13.00 -12.88 -0.32
N ILE A 25 11.87 -13.49 -0.69
CA ILE A 25 11.85 -14.68 -1.56
C ILE A 25 12.48 -14.39 -2.92
N ARG A 26 12.25 -13.21 -3.49
CA ARG A 26 12.78 -12.85 -4.82
C ARG A 26 14.22 -12.38 -4.84
N SER A 27 14.74 -12.05 -3.67
CA SER A 27 16.10 -11.55 -3.50
C SER A 27 17.01 -12.63 -2.92
N ASP A 28 16.63 -13.92 -2.98
CA ASP A 28 17.37 -15.04 -2.38
C ASP A 28 17.77 -14.80 -0.92
N PHE A 29 16.88 -14.13 -0.17
CA PHE A 29 17.09 -13.72 1.21
C PHE A 29 18.24 -12.74 1.47
N THR A 30 18.79 -12.09 0.45
CA THR A 30 19.87 -11.10 0.58
C THR A 30 19.38 -9.65 0.68
N ALA A 31 18.07 -9.42 0.77
CA ALA A 31 17.48 -8.09 0.87
C ALA A 31 17.97 -7.35 2.13
N SER A 32 18.45 -6.12 1.97
CA SER A 32 18.96 -5.35 3.10
C SER A 32 17.84 -4.99 4.09
N PRO A 33 18.13 -4.94 5.41
CA PRO A 33 17.13 -4.54 6.40
C PRO A 33 16.53 -3.15 6.14
N THR A 34 17.33 -2.21 5.62
CA THR A 34 16.89 -0.85 5.28
C THR A 34 15.94 -0.84 4.09
N PHE A 35 16.20 -1.64 3.06
CA PHE A 35 15.30 -1.80 1.92
C PHE A 35 13.95 -2.41 2.35
N VAL A 36 14.01 -3.48 3.14
CA VAL A 36 12.84 -4.18 3.66
C VAL A 36 11.98 -3.27 4.55
N PHE A 37 12.62 -2.53 5.46
CA PHE A 37 11.91 -1.57 6.31
C PHE A 37 11.29 -0.46 5.48
N SER A 38 12.00 0.07 4.48
CA SER A 38 11.49 1.12 3.59
C SER A 38 10.28 0.64 2.78
N LEU A 39 10.31 -0.62 2.30
CA LEU A 39 9.21 -1.25 1.60
C LEU A 39 7.99 -1.44 2.52
N TRP A 40 8.20 -1.93 3.74
CA TRP A 40 7.13 -2.06 4.73
C TRP A 40 6.54 -0.70 5.12
N TYR A 41 7.39 0.30 5.37
CA TYR A 41 6.98 1.66 5.73
C TYR A 41 6.17 2.31 4.61
N ASN A 42 6.53 2.09 3.34
CA ASN A 42 5.74 2.51 2.19
C ASN A 42 4.29 1.99 2.27
N ARG A 43 4.09 0.77 2.76
CA ARG A 43 2.78 0.12 2.90
C ARG A 43 1.98 0.63 4.09
N VAL A 44 2.66 1.01 5.16
CA VAL A 44 2.04 1.73 6.28
C VAL A 44 1.56 3.10 5.85
N ILE A 45 2.37 3.86 5.09
CA ILE A 45 1.96 5.15 4.52
C ILE A 45 0.78 4.98 3.57
N LEU A 46 0.79 3.97 2.71
CA LEU A 46 -0.35 3.65 1.85
C LEU A 46 -1.63 3.47 2.66
N GLY A 47 -1.57 2.70 3.75
CA GLY A 47 -2.69 2.50 4.67
C GLY A 47 -3.17 3.80 5.32
N LEU A 48 -2.25 4.66 5.75
CA LEU A 48 -2.58 5.97 6.30
C LEU A 48 -3.33 6.86 5.29
N VAL A 49 -2.80 6.98 4.07
CA VAL A 49 -3.33 7.90 3.03
C VAL A 49 -4.67 7.40 2.48
N VAL A 50 -4.81 6.09 2.24
CA VAL A 50 -6.08 5.47 1.83
C VAL A 50 -7.12 5.55 2.96
N GLY A 51 -6.67 5.42 4.21
CA GLY A 51 -7.50 5.49 5.41
C GLY A 51 -8.01 6.88 5.79
N ALA A 52 -7.49 7.93 5.15
CA ALA A 52 -7.91 9.30 5.40
C ALA A 52 -9.43 9.47 5.12
N PRO A 53 -10.08 10.47 5.76
CA PRO A 53 -11.51 10.69 5.62
C PRO A 53 -11.83 11.33 4.26
N TRP A 54 -11.90 10.50 3.22
CA TRP A 54 -12.28 10.92 1.88
C TRP A 54 -13.79 10.87 1.68
N VAL A 55 -14.31 11.75 0.83
CA VAL A 55 -15.73 11.72 0.42
C VAL A 55 -16.01 10.41 -0.32
N GLU A 56 -17.04 9.69 0.13
CA GLU A 56 -17.49 8.48 -0.52
C GLU A 56 -18.14 8.81 -1.86
N LYS A 57 -17.63 8.19 -2.93
CA LYS A 57 -18.17 8.27 -4.28
C LYS A 57 -18.42 6.84 -4.76
N GLY A 58 -19.13 6.65 -5.88
CA GLY A 58 -19.43 5.30 -6.39
C GLY A 58 -18.20 4.37 -6.46
N ARG A 59 -18.42 3.06 -6.34
CA ARG A 59 -17.39 2.01 -6.22
C ARG A 59 -16.22 2.14 -7.20
N ARG A 60 -16.48 2.48 -8.46
CA ARG A 60 -15.44 2.69 -9.49
C ARG A 60 -14.50 3.85 -9.15
N LYS A 61 -15.03 4.97 -8.65
CA LYS A 61 -14.23 6.15 -8.25
C LYS A 61 -13.36 5.86 -7.02
N VAL A 62 -13.90 5.07 -6.09
CA VAL A 62 -13.18 4.67 -4.87
C VAL A 62 -12.03 3.71 -5.20
N LEU A 63 -12.26 2.68 -6.01
CA LEU A 63 -11.18 1.80 -6.49
C LEU A 63 -10.11 2.57 -7.27
N PHE A 64 -10.51 3.47 -8.17
CA PHE A 64 -9.56 4.30 -8.92
C PHE A 64 -8.72 5.20 -8.00
N ARG A 65 -9.33 5.79 -6.96
CA ARG A 65 -8.59 6.55 -5.94
C ARG A 65 -7.54 5.66 -5.26
N GLY A 66 -7.93 4.47 -4.82
CA GLY A 66 -7.01 3.51 -4.20
C GLY A 66 -5.83 3.17 -5.12
N ALA A 67 -6.09 2.94 -6.41
CA ALA A 67 -5.07 2.71 -7.42
C ALA A 67 -4.12 3.90 -7.57
N LEU A 68 -4.67 5.12 -7.68
CA LEU A 68 -3.89 6.34 -7.87
C LEU A 68 -3.03 6.65 -6.65
N LEU A 69 -3.57 6.51 -5.43
CA LEU A 69 -2.82 6.69 -4.18
C LEU A 69 -1.71 5.63 -4.06
N GLY A 70 -2.03 4.37 -4.38
CA GLY A 70 -1.06 3.28 -4.47
C GLY A 70 0.07 3.58 -5.44
N LEU A 71 -0.27 4.07 -6.64
CA LEU A 71 0.68 4.48 -7.66
C LEU A 71 1.61 5.56 -7.13
N LEU A 72 1.07 6.67 -6.61
CA LEU A 72 1.88 7.81 -6.17
C LEU A 72 2.85 7.42 -5.05
N ILE A 73 2.36 6.67 -4.05
CA ILE A 73 3.16 6.29 -2.89
C ILE A 73 4.22 5.26 -3.28
N SER A 74 3.88 4.25 -4.07
CA SER A 74 4.85 3.25 -4.49
C SER A 74 5.79 3.74 -5.59
N PHE A 75 5.40 4.74 -6.39
CA PHE A 75 6.30 5.40 -7.32
C PHE A 75 7.39 6.17 -6.58
N ALA A 76 7.05 6.85 -5.48
CA ALA A 76 8.05 7.52 -4.63
C ALA A 76 9.12 6.51 -4.14
N PHE A 77 8.70 5.35 -3.63
CA PHE A 77 9.63 4.28 -3.24
C PHE A 77 10.42 3.72 -4.44
N TYR A 78 9.75 3.45 -5.56
CA TYR A 78 10.38 2.89 -6.76
C TYR A 78 11.45 3.81 -7.34
N SER A 79 11.19 5.13 -7.35
CA SER A 79 12.18 6.13 -7.77
C SER A 79 13.35 6.23 -6.80
N SER A 80 13.11 6.11 -5.48
CA SER A 80 14.18 6.16 -4.46
C SER A 80 15.12 4.95 -4.50
N THR A 81 14.69 3.84 -5.10
CA THR A 81 15.48 2.61 -5.27
C THR A 81 16.17 2.54 -6.63
N GLY A 82 16.16 3.62 -7.42
CA GLY A 82 16.75 3.63 -8.76
C GLY A 82 16.01 2.73 -9.75
N PHE A 83 14.70 2.58 -9.58
CA PHE A 83 13.82 1.80 -10.45
C PHE A 83 14.10 0.27 -10.48
N GLN A 84 14.69 -0.27 -9.42
CA GLN A 84 15.11 -1.68 -9.36
C GLN A 84 13.99 -2.67 -8.99
N ASP A 85 12.90 -2.22 -8.36
CA ASP A 85 11.80 -3.11 -7.93
C ASP A 85 10.43 -2.76 -8.52
N PRO A 86 10.18 -3.07 -9.81
CA PRO A 86 8.90 -2.82 -10.47
C PRO A 86 7.76 -3.68 -9.90
N ILE A 87 8.09 -4.78 -9.23
CA ILE A 87 7.10 -5.72 -8.70
C ILE A 87 6.47 -5.13 -7.44
N SER A 88 7.29 -4.60 -6.53
CA SER A 88 6.79 -3.82 -5.40
C SER A 88 6.07 -2.55 -5.84
N PHE A 89 6.48 -1.92 -6.94
CA PHE A 89 5.74 -0.79 -7.50
C PHE A 89 4.31 -1.17 -7.88
N VAL A 90 4.13 -2.20 -8.72
CA VAL A 90 2.80 -2.66 -9.16
C VAL A 90 1.98 -3.19 -7.99
N ALA A 91 2.60 -3.91 -7.05
CA ALA A 91 1.93 -4.40 -5.85
C ALA A 91 1.30 -3.26 -5.03
N GLY A 92 1.91 -2.06 -5.03
CA GLY A 92 1.33 -0.90 -4.35
C GLY A 92 0.05 -0.39 -4.96
N ILE A 93 -0.04 -0.38 -6.28
CA ILE A 93 -1.25 -0.01 -7.02
C ILE A 93 -2.37 -0.99 -6.66
N VAL A 94 -2.07 -2.29 -6.71
CA VAL A 94 -3.02 -3.37 -6.41
C VAL A 94 -3.48 -3.32 -4.95
N TYR A 95 -2.56 -3.19 -4.01
CA TYR A 95 -2.88 -3.10 -2.58
C TYR A 95 -3.67 -1.84 -2.24
N GLY A 96 -3.38 -0.71 -2.89
CA GLY A 96 -4.17 0.50 -2.75
C GLY A 96 -5.62 0.29 -3.18
N MET A 97 -5.85 -0.38 -4.31
CA MET A 97 -7.20 -0.75 -4.77
C MET A 97 -7.92 -1.69 -3.79
N ILE A 98 -7.25 -2.74 -3.34
CA ILE A 98 -7.84 -3.74 -2.43
C ILE A 98 -8.22 -3.09 -1.10
N LEU A 99 -7.32 -2.31 -0.52
CA LEU A 99 -7.53 -1.68 0.78
C LEU A 99 -8.69 -0.68 0.73
N GLU A 100 -8.70 0.17 -0.28
CA GLU A 100 -9.76 1.17 -0.50
C GLU A 100 -11.11 0.50 -0.80
N GLY A 101 -11.12 -0.58 -1.59
CA GLY A 101 -12.31 -1.40 -1.83
C GLY A 101 -12.86 -2.05 -0.56
N TRP A 102 -11.99 -2.60 0.30
CA TRP A 102 -12.39 -3.20 1.56
C TRP A 102 -12.98 -2.18 2.54
N LEU A 103 -12.35 -1.01 2.66
CA LEU A 103 -12.86 0.08 3.51
C LEU A 103 -14.23 0.57 3.07
N SER A 104 -14.46 0.72 1.76
CA SER A 104 -15.76 1.14 1.20
C SER A 104 -16.89 0.15 1.47
N ARG A 105 -16.58 -1.13 1.73
CA ARG A 105 -17.57 -2.14 2.10
C ARG A 105 -17.89 -2.10 3.59
N SER A 106 -16.95 -1.68 4.43
CA SER A 106 -17.12 -1.62 5.89
C SER A 106 -17.85 -0.36 6.37
N GLU A 107 -18.02 0.64 5.51
CA GLU A 107 -18.74 1.89 5.81
C GLU A 107 -20.23 1.86 5.42
N LYS A 108 -20.64 0.86 4.63
CA LYS A 108 -22.04 0.51 4.35
C LYS A 108 -22.61 -0.40 5.44
#